data_AF-A0A160IJN5-F1
#
_entry.id   AF-A0A160IJN5-F1
#
_cell.length_a   1.000
_cell.length_b   1.000
_cell.length_c   1.000
_cell.angle_alpha   90.00
_cell.angle_beta   90.00
_cell.angle_gamma   90.00
#
_symmetry.space_group_name_H-M   'P 1'
#
loop_
_entity.id
_entity.type
_entity.pdbx_description
1 polymer ?
#
loop_
_entity_poly.entity_id
_entity_poly.type
_entity_poly.pdbx_seq_one_letter_code
_entity_poly.pdbx_strand_id
1 'polypeptide(L)'
;MDSQLSPKIQEALHHVKRADEAMIEAQANQTPSCFQTAKLCLETAQQSVHNAGEGISEEEKKQLHHAKEYLRHLHETQAALQETRFD
;
A
#
# COMPACT_ATOMS: atom_id res chain seq x y z
N MET A 1 -21.46 -17.45 -5.59
CA MET A 1 -21.29 -16.30 -6.49
C MET A 1 -19.99 -15.65 -6.11
N ASP A 2 -18.93 -15.93 -6.87
CA ASP A 2 -17.67 -15.22 -6.73
C ASP A 2 -17.94 -13.74 -7.00
N SER A 3 -18.05 -12.95 -5.93
CA SER A 3 -18.32 -11.53 -6.04
C SER A 3 -17.04 -10.89 -6.56
N GLN A 4 -16.95 -10.77 -7.88
CA GLN A 4 -15.83 -10.18 -8.56
C GLN A 4 -15.74 -8.71 -8.12
N LEU A 5 -14.68 -8.39 -7.37
CA LEU A 5 -14.42 -7.04 -6.87
C LEU A 5 -14.42 -6.06 -8.04
N SER A 6 -14.89 -4.84 -7.82
CA SER A 6 -14.83 -3.79 -8.84
C SER A 6 -13.37 -3.52 -9.26
N PRO A 7 -13.14 -3.09 -10.51
CA PRO A 7 -11.80 -2.81 -11.01
C PRO A 7 -11.01 -1.82 -10.12
N LYS A 8 -11.68 -0.81 -9.56
CA LYS A 8 -11.06 0.17 -8.66
C LYS A 8 -10.54 -0.47 -7.37
N ILE A 9 -11.28 -1.42 -6.80
CA ILE A 9 -10.85 -2.15 -5.61
C ILE A 9 -9.68 -3.07 -5.94
N GLN A 10 -9.75 -3.79 -7.06
CA GLN A 10 -8.65 -4.65 -7.51
C GLN A 10 -7.37 -3.85 -7.73
N GLU A 11 -7.47 -2.67 -8.34
CA GLU A 11 -6.35 -1.76 -8.55
C GLU A 11 -5.77 -1.26 -7.22
N ALA A 12 -6.62 -0.84 -6.27
CA ALA A 12 -6.17 -0.41 -4.95
C ALA A 12 -5.42 -1.53 -4.20
N LEU A 13 -5.96 -2.74 -4.20
CA LEU A 13 -5.32 -3.92 -3.58
C LEU A 13 -4.00 -4.26 -4.25
N HIS A 14 -3.95 -4.18 -5.58
CA HIS A 14 -2.72 -4.41 -6.35
C HIS A 14 -1.64 -3.38 -6.01
N HIS A 15 -1.98 -2.09 -5.92
CA HIS A 15 -1.00 -1.06 -5.55
C HIS A 15 -0.51 -1.22 -4.11
N VAL A 16 -1.39 -1.58 -3.16
CA VAL A 16 -0.98 -1.89 -1.79
C VAL A 16 0.00 -3.07 -1.75
N LYS A 17 -0.26 -4.13 -2.52
CA LYS A 17 0.67 -5.26 -2.63
C LYS A 17 2.03 -4.85 -3.20
N ARG A 18 2.04 -4.00 -4.24
CA ARG A 18 3.30 -3.49 -4.82
C ARG A 18 4.07 -2.60 -3.83
N ALA A 19 3.37 -1.83 -3.01
CA ALA A 19 4.00 -1.04 -1.96
C ALA A 19 4.68 -1.92 -0.91
N ASP A 20 4.04 -3.02 -0.52
CA ASP A 20 4.62 -4.02 0.39
C ASP A 20 5.88 -4.68 -0.20
N GLU A 21 5.81 -5.17 -1.44
CA GLU A 21 6.97 -5.76 -2.14
C GLU A 21 8.15 -4.78 -2.22
N ALA A 22 7.89 -3.50 -2.54
CA ALA A 22 8.91 -2.47 -2.59
C ALA A 22 9.50 -2.13 -1.21
N MET A 23 8.69 -2.18 -0.15
CA MET A 23 9.15 -2.00 1.24
C MET A 23 10.07 -3.13 1.70
N ILE A 24 9.73 -4.37 1.38
CA ILE A 24 10.57 -5.55 1.64
C ILE A 24 11.91 -5.39 0.90
N GLU A 25 11.87 -5.01 -0.37
CA GLU A 25 13.09 -4.80 -1.18
C GLU A 25 13.95 -3.66 -0.63
N ALA A 26 13.33 -2.56 -0.17
CA ALA A 26 14.02 -1.45 0.47
C ALA A 26 14.68 -1.85 1.78
N GLN A 27 14.00 -2.65 2.60
CA GLN A 27 14.56 -3.16 3.85
C GLN A 27 15.73 -4.13 3.60
N ALA A 28 15.62 -5.00 2.60
CA ALA A 28 16.65 -5.98 2.28
C ALA A 28 17.91 -5.36 1.67
N ASN A 29 17.77 -4.41 0.76
CA ASN A 29 18.90 -3.84 0.01
C ASN A 29 19.45 -2.55 0.62
N GLN A 30 18.63 -1.81 1.36
CA GLN A 30 19.01 -0.55 2.03
C GLN A 30 19.63 0.51 1.10
N THR A 31 19.31 0.47 -0.20
CA THR A 31 19.81 1.46 -1.18
C THR A 31 18.85 2.65 -1.31
N PRO A 32 19.36 3.86 -1.60
CA PRO A 32 18.52 5.04 -1.83
C PRO A 32 17.45 4.82 -2.91
N SER A 33 17.78 4.09 -3.99
CA SER A 33 16.85 3.78 -5.07
C SER A 33 15.69 2.90 -4.59
N CYS A 34 15.95 1.86 -3.79
CA CYS A 34 14.87 1.01 -3.28
C CYS A 34 13.94 1.79 -2.34
N PHE A 35 14.48 2.66 -1.48
CA PHE A 35 13.65 3.52 -0.62
C PHE A 35 12.79 4.52 -1.43
N GLN A 36 13.34 5.08 -2.52
CA GLN A 36 12.58 5.98 -3.39
C GLN A 36 11.45 5.24 -4.12
N THR A 37 11.73 4.03 -4.61
CA THR A 37 10.70 3.16 -5.21
C THR A 37 9.61 2.83 -4.21
N ALA A 38 9.96 2.42 -3.00
CA ALA A 38 8.99 2.14 -1.94
C ALA A 38 8.11 3.35 -1.61
N LYS A 39 8.71 4.54 -1.51
CA LYS A 39 7.97 5.79 -1.32
C LYS A 39 6.95 6.04 -2.44
N LEU A 40 7.36 5.91 -3.69
CA LEU A 40 6.47 6.12 -4.84
C LEU A 40 5.32 5.11 -4.84
N CYS A 41 5.60 3.83 -4.54
CA CYS A 41 4.57 2.80 -4.46
C CYS A 41 3.57 3.06 -3.32
N LEU A 42 4.05 3.54 -2.16
CA LEU A 42 3.18 3.93 -1.04
C LEU A 42 2.24 5.09 -1.42
N GLU A 43 2.77 6.15 -2.02
CA GLU A 43 1.96 7.31 -2.47
C GLU A 43 0.92 6.88 -3.52
N THR A 44 1.32 6.00 -4.45
CA THR A 44 0.42 5.46 -5.47
C THR A 44 -0.70 4.63 -4.85
N ALA A 45 -0.35 3.74 -3.90
CA ALA A 45 -1.32 2.93 -3.17
C ALA A 45 -2.31 3.78 -2.37
N GLN A 46 -1.81 4.83 -1.70
CA GLN A 46 -2.64 5.78 -0.96
C GLN A 46 -3.68 6.45 -1.86
N GLN A 47 -3.26 6.92 -3.03
CA GLN A 47 -4.17 7.55 -3.98
C GLN A 47 -5.23 6.57 -4.51
N SER A 48 -4.85 5.34 -4.87
CA SER A 48 -5.81 4.34 -5.36
C SER A 48 -6.81 3.91 -4.30
N VAL A 49 -6.36 3.71 -3.06
CA VAL A 49 -7.23 3.39 -1.92
C VAL A 49 -8.20 4.54 -1.62
N HIS A 50 -7.76 5.79 -1.75
CA HIS A 50 -8.63 6.95 -1.62
C HIS A 50 -9.71 6.97 -2.72
N ASN A 51 -9.33 6.74 -3.97
CA ASN A 51 -10.22 6.80 -5.13
C ASN A 51 -11.23 5.65 -5.22
N ALA A 52 -10.98 4.52 -4.53
CA ALA A 52 -11.83 3.34 -4.59
C ALA A 52 -13.01 3.36 -3.60
N GLY A 53 -13.14 4.39 -2.75
CA GLY A 53 -14.09 4.39 -1.62
C GLY A 53 -15.57 4.68 -1.92
N GLU A 54 -15.91 5.11 -3.13
CA GLU A 54 -17.28 5.55 -3.46
C GLU A 54 -18.10 4.46 -4.16
N GLY A 55 -19.35 4.26 -3.74
CA GLY A 55 -20.32 3.40 -4.43
C GLY A 55 -20.05 1.89 -4.36
N ILE A 56 -19.23 1.44 -3.40
CA ILE A 56 -18.80 0.05 -3.26
C ILE A 56 -19.69 -0.78 -2.34
N SER A 57 -19.74 -2.10 -2.58
CA SER A 57 -20.46 -3.08 -1.77
C SER A 57 -19.86 -3.24 -0.38
N GLU A 58 -20.61 -3.84 0.56
CA GLU A 58 -20.10 -4.09 1.93
C GLU A 58 -18.88 -5.01 1.97
N GLU A 59 -18.79 -5.98 1.05
CA GLU A 59 -17.60 -6.84 0.95
C GLU A 59 -16.38 -6.03 0.48
N GLU A 60 -16.54 -5.22 -0.56
CA GLU A 60 -15.49 -4.33 -1.05
C GLU A 60 -15.06 -3.30 0.00
N LYS A 61 -16.00 -2.79 0.82
CA LYS A 61 -15.68 -1.92 1.95
C LYS A 61 -14.76 -2.60 2.96
N LYS A 62 -15.00 -3.87 3.28
CA LYS A 62 -14.11 -4.65 4.18
C LYS A 62 -12.72 -4.81 3.58
N GLN A 63 -12.63 -5.19 2.30
CA GLN A 63 -11.35 -5.32 1.60
C GLN A 63 -10.59 -3.98 1.57
N LEU A 64 -11.30 -2.88 1.27
CA LEU A 64 -10.70 -1.55 1.25
C LEU A 64 -10.28 -1.07 2.64
N HIS A 65 -11.03 -1.41 3.69
CA HIS A 65 -10.67 -1.12 5.07
C HIS A 65 -9.38 -1.85 5.47
N HIS A 66 -9.27 -3.14 5.14
CA HIS A 66 -8.04 -3.91 5.36
C HIS A 66 -6.86 -3.30 4.59
N ALA A 67 -7.07 -2.90 3.34
CA ALA A 67 -6.04 -2.26 2.52
C ALA A 67 -5.56 -0.92 3.13
N LYS A 68 -6.48 -0.10 3.64
CA LYS A 68 -6.16 1.16 4.34
C LYS A 68 -5.29 0.92 5.56
N GLU A 69 -5.67 -0.07 6.36
CA GLU A 69 -4.97 -0.37 7.61
C GLU A 69 -3.59 -0.98 7.35
N TYR A 70 -3.49 -1.85 6.34
CA TYR A 70 -2.20 -2.37 5.93
C TYR A 70 -1.28 -1.26 5.38
N LEU A 71 -1.82 -0.35 4.56
CA LEU A 71 -1.06 0.79 4.07
C LEU A 71 -0.56 1.70 5.19
N ARG A 72 -1.37 1.92 6.24
CA ARG A 72 -0.94 2.64 7.45
C ARG A 72 0.30 1.98 8.07
N HIS A 73 0.29 0.65 8.23
CA HIS A 73 1.44 -0.08 8.77
C HIS A 73 2.69 0.01 7.88
N LEU A 74 2.53 0.03 6.55
CA LEU A 74 3.67 0.21 5.66
C LEU A 74 4.28 1.62 5.78
N HIS A 75 3.45 2.66 5.98
CA HIS A 75 3.95 4.01 6.28
C HIS A 75 4.68 4.09 7.63
N GLU A 76 4.15 3.44 8.66
CA GLU A 76 4.83 3.32 9.96
C GLU A 76 6.19 2.63 9.83
N THR A 77 6.23 1.55 9.04
CA THR A 77 7.47 0.83 8.73
C THR A 77 8.46 1.71 7.99
N GLN A 78 8.00 2.49 7.01
CA GLN A 78 8.85 3.44 6.27
C GLN A 78 9.44 4.50 7.20
N ALA A 79 8.64 5.05 8.12
CA ALA A 79 9.12 6.03 9.09
C ALA A 79 10.20 5.44 10.01
N ALA A 80 9.96 4.24 10.55
CA ALA A 80 10.94 3.55 11.40
C ALA A 80 12.25 3.21 10.67
N LEU A 81 12.18 2.83 9.39
CA LEU A 81 13.37 2.60 8.55
C LEU A 81 14.15 3.90 8.26
N GLN A 82 13.47 5.04 8.20
CA GLN A 82 14.14 6.33 8.04
C GLN A 82 14.83 6.78 9.33
N GLU A 83 14.18 6.60 10.48
CA GLU A 83 14.77 6.92 11.80
C GLU A 83 16.05 6.11 12.06
N THR A 84 15.99 4.79 11.89
CA THR A 84 17.14 3.89 12.12
C THR A 84 18.32 4.08 11.16
N ARG A 85 18.13 4.83 10.06
CA ARG A 85 19.20 5.14 9.10
C ARG A 85 20.03 6.37 9.51
N PHE A 86 19.48 7.24 10.35
CA PHE A 86 20.15 8.48 10.80
C PHE A 86 20.71 8.39 12.23
N ASP A 87 20.51 7.26 12.92
CA ASP A 87 21.16 6.88 14.18
C ASP A 87 22.46 6.09 13.94
#